data_AF-A0A2E3BZM7-F1
#
_entry.id   AF-A0A2E3BZM7-F1
#
_cell.length_a   1.000
_cell.length_b   1.000
_cell.length_c   1.000
_cell.angle_alpha   90.00
_cell.angle_beta   90.00
_cell.angle_gamma   90.00
#
_symmetry.space_group_name_H-M   'P 1'
#
loop_
_entity.id
_entity.type
_entity.pdbx_description
1 polymer ?
#
loop_
_entity_poly.entity_id
_entity_poly.type
_entity_poly.pdbx_seq_one_letter_code
_entity_poly.pdbx_strand_id
1 'polypeptide(L)'
;MSKNISKLSLEQLIEYVAGLNGDTIDEYNYIPPDNQIKILKSSEMERITNFPDTLKEYFENFETVIYRYGVKQYFINKKENYNISLYMSLLTLIDSEFLNMLEDQKVTLAKKLHDTVLTDFIAKNLYHEFNYRELGFKKINMKKDLENYIHNDQTLHYISDYFNLNIFIIDIDKQDVNIYYGEEKFNRFKMNIFLTSYKGGFEPLIIENEKLIKYDNPFFEFFINNNSDNFKVLKDKEFKLGSENLSKYIPTETVEETSKEEISKDENSEVSNKFDEILDTELDDSDSVCSALTEENDETFIEVNMSMTVKKLQEIAKNHNIDITAGILKNGKSKYKTKKELFTLLIKKN
;
A
#
# COMPACT_ATOMS: atom_id res chain seq x y z
N MET A 1 24.29 -2.99 6.93
CA MET A 1 24.06 -1.55 6.68
C MET A 1 22.60 -1.34 6.32
N SER A 2 21.72 -1.09 7.29
CA SER A 2 20.36 -0.64 6.99
C SER A 2 20.44 0.82 6.56
N LYS A 3 19.96 1.13 5.36
CA LYS A 3 19.81 2.52 4.93
C LYS A 3 18.61 3.09 5.68
N ASN A 4 18.83 4.14 6.47
CA ASN A 4 17.77 4.99 6.98
C ASN A 4 16.99 5.55 5.78
N ILE A 5 15.77 5.06 5.57
CA ILE A 5 14.84 5.60 4.59
C ILE A 5 14.15 6.78 5.27
N SER A 6 14.57 8.00 4.94
CA SER A 6 13.89 9.21 5.41
C SER A 6 12.49 9.24 4.81
N LYS A 7 11.46 9.12 5.65
CA LYS A 7 10.08 9.43 5.29
C LYS A 7 10.05 10.87 4.76
N LEU A 8 9.40 11.08 3.61
CA LEU A 8 9.17 12.43 3.09
C LEU A 8 8.34 13.20 4.12
N SER A 9 8.83 14.35 4.55
CA SER A 9 8.03 15.29 5.32
C SER A 9 6.86 15.81 4.48
N LEU A 10 5.82 16.29 5.15
CA LEU A 10 4.65 16.87 4.50
C LEU A 10 5.09 18.01 3.54
N GLU A 11 6.07 18.81 3.95
CA GLU A 11 6.65 19.90 3.17
C GLU A 11 7.34 19.42 1.88
N GLN A 12 8.08 18.30 1.94
CA GLN A 12 8.74 17.72 0.75
C GLN A 12 7.75 17.10 -0.24
N LEU A 13 6.60 16.62 0.26
CA LEU A 13 5.49 16.14 -0.57
C LEU A 13 4.82 17.30 -1.32
N ILE A 14 4.65 18.45 -0.66
CA ILE A 14 4.05 19.66 -1.24
C ILE A 14 4.91 20.21 -2.40
N GLU A 15 6.23 20.35 -2.23
CA GLU A 15 7.12 20.88 -3.28
C GLU A 15 7.21 19.99 -4.52
N TYR A 16 7.13 18.67 -4.35
CA TYR A 16 7.24 17.70 -5.44
C TYR A 16 6.01 17.69 -6.37
N VAL A 17 4.83 18.02 -5.84
CA VAL A 17 3.55 18.01 -6.58
C VAL A 17 3.37 19.26 -7.44
N ALA A 18 3.97 20.40 -7.06
CA ALA A 18 3.84 21.68 -7.76
C ALA A 18 4.42 21.71 -9.20
N GLY A 19 5.22 20.71 -9.59
CA GLY A 19 6.01 20.75 -10.83
C GLY A 19 5.38 20.22 -12.13
N LEU A 20 4.09 19.81 -12.19
CA LEU A 20 3.64 18.85 -13.22
C LEU A 20 2.37 19.18 -14.06
N ASN A 21 1.90 20.42 -14.17
CA ASN A 21 0.56 20.70 -14.74
C ASN A 21 0.49 21.02 -16.26
N GLY A 22 -0.57 20.51 -16.93
CA GLY A 22 -1.06 20.81 -18.30
C GLY A 22 -2.58 20.51 -18.47
N ASP A 23 -3.22 21.05 -19.51
CA ASP A 23 -4.66 21.46 -19.63
C ASP A 23 -5.78 20.39 -19.86
N THR A 24 -7.06 20.80 -19.70
CA THR A 24 -8.31 19.99 -19.46
C THR A 24 -9.53 20.26 -20.39
N ILE A 25 -10.58 19.41 -20.37
CA ILE A 25 -11.93 19.63 -21.01
C ILE A 25 -13.13 19.04 -20.19
N ASP A 26 -14.31 19.69 -20.24
CA ASP A 26 -15.52 19.58 -19.37
C ASP A 26 -16.64 18.53 -19.70
N GLU A 27 -17.50 18.27 -18.68
CA GLU A 27 -18.65 17.32 -18.56
C GLU A 27 -20.08 17.98 -18.50
N TYR A 28 -21.16 17.17 -18.58
CA TYR A 28 -22.60 17.58 -18.50
C TYR A 28 -23.42 16.87 -17.39
N ASN A 29 -24.53 17.51 -16.93
CA ASN A 29 -25.27 17.22 -15.69
C ASN A 29 -26.72 16.64 -15.83
N TYR A 30 -27.12 15.71 -14.94
CA TYR A 30 -28.49 15.18 -14.71
C TYR A 30 -28.89 15.27 -13.21
N ILE A 31 -30.20 15.31 -12.86
CA ILE A 31 -30.70 15.47 -11.46
C ILE A 31 -31.75 14.38 -11.08
N PRO A 32 -31.57 13.62 -9.97
CA PRO A 32 -32.53 12.64 -9.44
C PRO A 32 -33.40 13.14 -8.25
N PRO A 33 -34.48 12.41 -7.85
CA PRO A 33 -35.49 12.84 -6.87
C PRO A 33 -35.12 12.69 -5.36
N ASP A 34 -35.95 13.33 -4.52
CA ASP A 34 -35.61 14.12 -3.30
C ASP A 34 -35.35 13.42 -1.95
N ASN A 35 -35.13 12.09 -1.86
CA ASN A 35 -34.89 11.47 -0.54
C ASN A 35 -34.02 10.20 -0.55
N GLN A 36 -33.34 9.91 -1.66
CA GLN A 36 -32.35 8.85 -1.70
C GLN A 36 -30.97 9.47 -1.62
N ILE A 37 -30.15 8.96 -0.69
CA ILE A 37 -28.72 9.24 -0.70
C ILE A 37 -28.21 8.89 -2.10
N LYS A 38 -27.64 9.90 -2.75
CA LYS A 38 -26.98 9.79 -4.05
C LYS A 38 -25.49 9.96 -3.86
N ILE A 39 -24.71 9.38 -4.77
CA ILE A 39 -23.32 9.77 -4.94
C ILE A 39 -23.33 11.21 -5.47
N LEU A 40 -22.54 12.08 -4.84
CA LEU A 40 -22.36 13.47 -5.22
C LEU A 40 -21.48 13.56 -6.47
N LYS A 41 -21.82 14.47 -7.36
CA LYS A 41 -20.93 14.74 -8.51
C LYS A 41 -19.70 15.49 -8.05
N SER A 42 -18.66 15.49 -8.88
CA SER A 42 -17.42 16.20 -8.56
C SER A 42 -17.72 17.65 -8.17
N SER A 43 -17.14 18.07 -7.04
CA SER A 43 -17.30 19.41 -6.46
C SER A 43 -18.69 19.78 -5.93
N GLU A 44 -19.67 18.87 -5.98
CA GLU A 44 -20.92 19.03 -5.21
C GLU A 44 -20.64 18.85 -3.72
N MET A 45 -21.31 19.63 -2.87
CA MET A 45 -21.25 19.47 -1.42
C MET A 45 -22.66 19.28 -0.87
N GLU A 46 -22.81 18.34 0.05
CA GLU A 46 -24.08 18.09 0.72
C GLU A 46 -23.83 17.78 2.19
N ARG A 47 -24.71 18.28 3.08
CA ARG A 47 -24.65 17.93 4.49
C ARG A 47 -25.08 16.49 4.71
N ILE A 48 -24.59 15.88 5.78
CA ILE A 48 -24.98 14.50 6.15
C ILE A 48 -26.38 14.41 6.77
N THR A 49 -27.18 15.49 6.75
CA THR A 49 -28.56 15.52 7.26
C THR A 49 -29.49 14.52 6.56
N ASN A 50 -29.10 14.02 5.39
CA ASN A 50 -29.81 13.00 4.63
C ASN A 50 -29.37 11.55 4.96
N PHE A 51 -28.47 11.34 5.94
CA PHE A 51 -28.07 10.00 6.36
C PHE A 51 -29.23 9.17 6.93
N PRO A 52 -29.16 7.83 6.87
CA PRO A 52 -30.08 6.97 7.58
C PRO A 52 -30.00 7.26 9.08
N ASP A 53 -31.13 7.13 9.78
CA ASP A 53 -31.22 7.51 11.19
C ASP A 53 -30.20 6.76 12.07
N THR A 54 -29.97 5.47 11.80
CA THR A 54 -28.92 4.66 12.46
C THR A 54 -27.53 5.30 12.36
N LEU A 55 -27.20 5.92 11.23
CA LEU A 55 -25.91 6.59 11.07
C LEU A 55 -25.90 7.98 11.71
N LYS A 56 -27.03 8.69 11.71
CA LYS A 56 -27.14 10.01 12.35
C LYS A 56 -26.83 9.95 13.84
N GLU A 57 -27.16 8.84 14.50
CA GLU A 57 -26.85 8.63 15.93
C GLU A 57 -25.35 8.80 16.24
N TYR A 58 -24.45 8.48 15.30
CA TYR A 58 -23.01 8.68 15.48
C TYR A 58 -22.58 10.16 15.47
N PHE A 59 -23.38 11.03 14.85
CA PHE A 59 -23.05 12.44 14.57
C PHE A 59 -23.94 13.41 15.34
N GLU A 60 -24.61 12.95 16.40
CA GLU A 60 -25.62 13.74 17.12
C GLU A 60 -25.11 15.16 17.45
N ASN A 61 -25.86 16.17 17.00
CA ASN A 61 -25.57 17.61 17.13
C ASN A 61 -24.49 18.17 16.18
N PHE A 62 -23.84 17.32 15.37
CA PHE A 62 -22.81 17.71 14.41
C PHE A 62 -23.26 17.58 12.94
N GLU A 63 -24.46 17.08 12.65
CA GLU A 63 -24.91 16.80 11.28
C GLU A 63 -24.95 18.04 10.38
N THR A 64 -25.11 19.22 10.99
CA THR A 64 -25.18 20.50 10.28
C THR A 64 -23.83 21.09 9.92
N VAL A 65 -22.75 20.59 10.53
CA VAL A 65 -21.36 21.06 10.32
C VAL A 65 -20.50 20.06 9.57
N ILE A 66 -21.04 18.90 9.20
CA ILE A 66 -20.35 17.86 8.44
C ILE A 66 -20.88 17.83 7.01
N TYR A 67 -19.95 17.95 6.06
CA TYR A 67 -20.24 17.99 4.63
C TYR A 67 -19.56 16.81 3.92
N ARG A 68 -20.33 16.10 3.10
CA ARG A 68 -19.81 15.25 2.04
C ARG A 68 -19.39 16.14 0.88
N TYR A 69 -18.24 15.82 0.30
CA TYR A 69 -17.75 16.47 -0.91
C TYR A 69 -17.66 15.44 -2.03
N GLY A 70 -18.33 15.68 -3.15
CA GLY A 70 -18.33 14.78 -4.28
C GLY A 70 -17.01 14.80 -5.04
N VAL A 71 -16.54 13.61 -5.40
CA VAL A 71 -15.33 13.40 -6.21
C VAL A 71 -15.65 12.51 -7.41
N LYS A 72 -14.83 12.58 -8.46
CA LYS A 72 -14.94 11.64 -9.57
C LYS A 72 -14.69 10.21 -9.12
N GLN A 73 -15.66 9.36 -9.41
CA GLN A 73 -15.69 8.01 -8.86
C GLN A 73 -14.87 7.03 -9.69
N TYR A 74 -14.93 7.15 -11.01
CA TYR A 74 -14.36 6.19 -11.94
C TYR A 74 -13.57 6.88 -13.06
N PHE A 75 -12.58 6.19 -13.59
CA PHE A 75 -11.94 6.53 -14.86
C PHE A 75 -11.87 5.30 -15.77
N ILE A 76 -11.78 5.56 -17.08
CA ILE A 76 -11.66 4.51 -18.09
C ILE A 76 -10.19 4.31 -18.43
N ASN A 77 -9.71 3.08 -18.39
CA ASN A 77 -8.41 2.69 -18.92
C ASN A 77 -8.54 1.37 -19.69
N LYS A 78 -8.10 1.34 -20.96
CA LYS A 78 -8.19 0.16 -21.84
C LYS A 78 -9.58 -0.54 -21.85
N LYS A 79 -10.67 0.24 -21.78
CA LYS A 79 -12.08 -0.20 -21.72
C LYS A 79 -12.56 -0.73 -20.37
N GLU A 80 -11.74 -0.69 -19.34
CA GLU A 80 -12.14 -1.05 -17.98
C GLU A 80 -12.41 0.22 -17.16
N ASN A 81 -13.38 0.12 -16.25
CA ASN A 81 -13.72 1.17 -15.30
C ASN A 81 -13.00 0.89 -13.99
N TYR A 82 -12.08 1.76 -13.60
CA TYR A 82 -11.37 1.67 -12.33
C TYR A 82 -11.93 2.69 -11.35
N ASN A 83 -12.14 2.26 -10.11
CA ASN A 83 -12.63 3.11 -9.04
C ASN A 83 -11.48 3.94 -8.45
N ILE A 84 -11.43 5.23 -8.75
CA ILE A 84 -10.39 6.16 -8.26
C ILE A 84 -10.83 6.98 -7.04
N SER A 85 -12.10 6.83 -6.64
CA SER A 85 -12.72 7.66 -5.61
C SER A 85 -11.96 7.71 -4.29
N LEU A 86 -11.36 6.60 -3.85
CA LEU A 86 -10.55 6.56 -2.62
C LEU A 86 -9.38 7.55 -2.72
N TYR A 87 -8.58 7.47 -3.77
CA TYR A 87 -7.41 8.34 -3.94
C TYR A 87 -7.79 9.81 -4.16
N MET A 88 -8.89 10.07 -4.88
CA MET A 88 -9.45 11.42 -5.03
C MET A 88 -9.90 11.98 -3.66
N SER A 89 -10.54 11.15 -2.84
CA SER A 89 -10.99 11.52 -1.50
C SER A 89 -9.81 11.81 -0.56
N LEU A 90 -8.78 10.95 -0.59
CA LEU A 90 -7.56 11.15 0.20
C LEU A 90 -6.87 12.47 -0.17
N LEU A 91 -6.65 12.72 -1.46
CA LEU A 91 -6.04 13.97 -1.92
C LEU A 91 -6.87 15.20 -1.57
N THR A 92 -8.21 15.09 -1.65
CA THR A 92 -9.10 16.18 -1.23
C THR A 92 -8.88 16.58 0.23
N LEU A 93 -8.58 15.61 1.10
CA LEU A 93 -8.39 15.83 2.54
C LEU A 93 -6.95 16.22 2.90
N ILE A 94 -5.96 15.68 2.20
CA ILE A 94 -4.54 15.83 2.57
C ILE A 94 -3.87 17.02 1.84
N ASP A 95 -4.26 17.28 0.59
CA ASP A 95 -3.68 18.33 -0.24
C ASP A 95 -4.62 19.55 -0.28
N SER A 96 -4.13 20.70 0.18
CA SER A 96 -4.89 21.95 0.21
C SER A 96 -5.23 22.48 -1.18
N GLU A 97 -4.35 22.26 -2.15
CA GLU A 97 -4.48 22.77 -3.52
C GLU A 97 -5.34 21.87 -4.40
N PHE A 98 -5.51 20.60 -4.02
CA PHE A 98 -6.25 19.62 -4.81
C PHE A 98 -7.66 20.09 -5.19
N LEU A 99 -8.37 20.76 -4.28
CA LEU A 99 -9.72 21.27 -4.52
C LEU A 99 -9.77 22.28 -5.67
N ASN A 100 -8.71 23.08 -5.84
CA ASN A 100 -8.59 24.15 -6.82
C ASN A 100 -8.13 23.64 -8.20
N MET A 101 -7.69 22.38 -8.30
CA MET A 101 -7.25 21.78 -9.55
C MET A 101 -8.42 21.49 -10.49
N LEU A 102 -8.13 21.50 -11.79
CA LEU A 102 -9.08 21.06 -12.82
C LEU A 102 -9.29 19.54 -12.74
N GLU A 103 -10.43 19.04 -13.19
CA GLU A 103 -10.82 17.64 -12.98
C GLU A 103 -9.82 16.63 -13.58
N ASP A 104 -9.31 16.88 -14.80
CA ASP A 104 -8.32 15.98 -15.41
C ASP A 104 -6.98 15.99 -14.65
N GLN A 105 -6.63 17.13 -14.04
CA GLN A 105 -5.43 17.23 -13.18
C GLN A 105 -5.63 16.45 -11.88
N LYS A 106 -6.82 16.57 -11.26
CA LYS A 106 -7.20 15.77 -10.07
C LYS A 106 -7.09 14.27 -10.36
N VAL A 107 -7.66 13.81 -11.48
CA VAL A 107 -7.59 12.41 -11.90
C VAL A 107 -6.14 11.97 -12.16
N THR A 108 -5.34 12.82 -12.82
CA THR A 108 -3.93 12.52 -13.10
C THR A 108 -3.11 12.38 -11.82
N LEU A 109 -3.30 13.30 -10.86
CA LEU A 109 -2.62 13.26 -9.58
C LEU A 109 -3.06 12.07 -8.73
N ALA A 110 -4.36 11.72 -8.73
CA ALA A 110 -4.86 10.53 -8.05
C ALA A 110 -4.27 9.23 -8.60
N LYS A 111 -4.13 9.10 -9.93
CA LYS A 111 -3.42 7.97 -10.56
C LYS A 111 -1.96 7.93 -10.17
N LYS A 112 -1.27 9.08 -10.18
CA LYS A 112 0.14 9.16 -9.77
C LYS A 112 0.31 8.75 -8.30
N LEU A 113 -0.61 9.17 -7.42
CA LEU A 113 -0.60 8.76 -6.02
C LEU A 113 -0.74 7.24 -5.89
N HIS A 114 -1.74 6.66 -6.57
CA HIS A 114 -1.94 5.22 -6.63
C HIS A 114 -0.67 4.49 -7.09
N ASP A 115 -0.09 4.90 -8.22
CA ASP A 115 1.08 4.24 -8.81
C ASP A 115 2.30 4.35 -7.89
N THR A 116 2.44 5.47 -7.18
CA THR A 116 3.50 5.67 -6.17
C THR A 116 3.29 4.72 -4.99
N VAL A 117 2.08 4.64 -4.44
CA VAL A 117 1.72 3.74 -3.34
C VAL A 117 1.98 2.28 -3.71
N LEU A 118 1.62 1.86 -4.93
CA LEU A 118 1.91 0.52 -5.45
C LEU A 118 3.40 0.29 -5.67
N THR A 119 4.10 1.26 -6.26
CA THR A 119 5.54 1.15 -6.51
C THR A 119 6.30 1.01 -5.21
N ASP A 120 5.96 1.81 -4.20
CA ASP A 120 6.57 1.76 -2.88
C ASP A 120 6.26 0.44 -2.15
N PHE A 121 5.03 -0.07 -2.26
CA PHE A 121 4.67 -1.39 -1.71
C PHE A 121 5.66 -2.47 -2.15
N ILE A 122 6.01 -2.47 -3.44
CA ILE A 122 6.92 -3.43 -4.06
C ILE A 122 8.39 -3.08 -3.74
N ALA A 123 8.82 -1.87 -4.09
CA ALA A 123 10.21 -1.46 -4.08
C ALA A 123 10.79 -1.32 -2.67
N LYS A 124 9.98 -0.89 -1.71
CA LYS A 124 10.38 -0.77 -0.29
C LYS A 124 10.04 -2.02 0.52
N ASN A 125 9.44 -3.04 -0.11
CA ASN A 125 9.05 -4.28 0.54
C ASN A 125 8.12 -4.06 1.76
N LEU A 126 7.19 -3.11 1.64
CA LEU A 126 6.36 -2.63 2.75
C LEU A 126 5.48 -3.74 3.35
N TYR A 127 5.17 -4.77 2.57
CA TYR A 127 4.49 -5.97 3.09
C TYR A 127 5.20 -6.58 4.31
N HIS A 128 6.53 -6.65 4.26
CA HIS A 128 7.33 -7.17 5.36
C HIS A 128 7.57 -6.11 6.43
N GLU A 129 7.78 -4.85 6.04
CA GLU A 129 8.00 -3.75 6.98
C GLU A 129 6.81 -3.57 7.95
N PHE A 130 5.58 -3.70 7.43
CA PHE A 130 4.35 -3.58 8.21
C PHE A 130 3.84 -4.90 8.79
N ASN A 131 4.63 -6.00 8.68
CA ASN A 131 4.30 -7.31 9.27
C ASN A 131 2.92 -7.87 8.87
N TYR A 132 2.44 -7.61 7.64
CA TYR A 132 1.11 -8.06 7.20
C TYR A 132 0.92 -9.59 7.18
N ARG A 133 2.02 -10.36 7.21
CA ARG A 133 1.98 -11.80 7.41
C ARG A 133 1.33 -12.19 8.75
N GLU A 134 1.56 -11.44 9.81
CA GLU A 134 0.95 -11.67 11.14
C GLU A 134 -0.55 -11.38 11.12
N LEU A 135 -0.97 -10.47 10.25
CA LEU A 135 -2.36 -10.24 9.91
C LEU A 135 -2.90 -11.24 8.89
N GLY A 136 -2.18 -12.32 8.57
CA GLY A 136 -2.66 -13.37 7.66
C GLY A 136 -2.98 -12.87 6.25
N PHE A 137 -2.52 -11.67 5.90
CA PHE A 137 -2.67 -11.15 4.55
C PHE A 137 -1.70 -11.88 3.62
N LYS A 138 -2.02 -11.90 2.33
CA LYS A 138 -1.18 -12.51 1.31
C LYS A 138 -0.62 -11.42 0.42
N LYS A 139 0.71 -11.31 0.34
CA LYS A 139 1.41 -10.30 -0.48
C LYS A 139 0.89 -10.25 -1.92
N ILE A 140 0.71 -11.42 -2.54
CA ILE A 140 0.22 -11.53 -3.92
C ILE A 140 -1.20 -10.97 -4.09
N ASN A 141 -2.08 -11.17 -3.10
CA ASN A 141 -3.45 -10.66 -3.14
C ASN A 141 -3.43 -9.14 -2.98
N MET A 142 -2.73 -8.61 -1.97
CA MET A 142 -2.63 -7.17 -1.75
C MET A 142 -2.03 -6.46 -2.97
N LYS A 143 -0.97 -7.01 -3.57
CA LYS A 143 -0.39 -6.48 -4.82
C LYS A 143 -1.43 -6.40 -5.92
N LYS A 144 -2.14 -7.51 -6.17
CA LYS A 144 -3.18 -7.58 -7.21
C LYS A 144 -4.32 -6.61 -6.91
N ASP A 145 -4.75 -6.49 -5.67
CA ASP A 145 -5.84 -5.60 -5.27
C ASP A 145 -5.44 -4.13 -5.48
N LEU A 146 -4.20 -3.77 -5.13
CA LEU A 146 -3.64 -2.46 -5.44
C LEU A 146 -3.61 -2.24 -6.97
N GLU A 147 -2.98 -3.13 -7.74
CA GLU A 147 -2.92 -3.02 -9.22
C GLU A 147 -4.28 -2.80 -9.90
N ASN A 148 -5.35 -3.36 -9.32
CA ASN A 148 -6.70 -3.31 -9.87
C ASN A 148 -7.62 -2.28 -9.20
N TYR A 149 -7.10 -1.35 -8.39
CA TYR A 149 -7.91 -0.35 -7.67
C TYR A 149 -9.03 -0.96 -6.81
N ILE A 150 -8.74 -2.09 -6.15
CA ILE A 150 -9.68 -2.78 -5.26
C ILE A 150 -9.49 -2.23 -3.84
N HIS A 151 -10.54 -1.62 -3.29
CA HIS A 151 -10.54 -0.97 -1.99
C HIS A 151 -11.21 -1.85 -0.93
N ASN A 152 -10.55 -2.96 -0.57
CA ASN A 152 -10.99 -3.87 0.48
C ASN A 152 -10.27 -3.57 1.81
N ASP A 153 -10.63 -4.30 2.87
CA ASP A 153 -10.07 -4.08 4.20
C ASP A 153 -8.53 -4.14 4.24
N GLN A 154 -7.90 -4.98 3.40
CA GLN A 154 -6.44 -5.12 3.36
C GLN A 154 -5.78 -3.89 2.72
N THR A 155 -6.35 -3.40 1.61
CA THR A 155 -5.82 -2.21 0.94
C THR A 155 -6.08 -0.95 1.77
N LEU A 156 -7.24 -0.82 2.41
CA LEU A 156 -7.55 0.31 3.31
C LEU A 156 -6.65 0.33 4.55
N HIS A 157 -6.37 -0.83 5.15
CA HIS A 157 -5.40 -0.95 6.24
C HIS A 157 -4.00 -0.55 5.78
N TYR A 158 -3.56 -1.03 4.60
CA TYR A 158 -2.27 -0.64 4.05
C TYR A 158 -2.16 0.87 3.77
N ILE A 159 -3.21 1.48 3.23
CA ILE A 159 -3.25 2.93 2.99
C ILE A 159 -3.13 3.70 4.31
N SER A 160 -3.81 3.25 5.37
CA SER A 160 -3.68 3.83 6.71
C SER A 160 -2.24 3.78 7.24
N ASP A 161 -1.58 2.63 7.12
CA ASP A 161 -0.16 2.45 7.48
C ASP A 161 0.77 3.34 6.65
N TYR A 162 0.58 3.34 5.33
CA TYR A 162 1.43 4.06 4.39
C TYR A 162 1.43 5.58 4.67
N PHE A 163 0.26 6.18 4.91
CA PHE A 163 0.14 7.60 5.24
C PHE A 163 0.30 7.90 6.73
N ASN A 164 0.37 6.88 7.59
CA ASN A 164 0.39 7.01 9.04
C ASN A 164 -0.83 7.82 9.58
N LEU A 165 -2.02 7.50 9.08
CA LEU A 165 -3.30 8.16 9.41
C LEU A 165 -4.30 7.14 9.98
N ASN A 166 -5.25 7.61 10.78
CA ASN A 166 -6.45 6.84 11.10
C ASN A 166 -7.54 7.14 10.06
N ILE A 167 -8.17 6.11 9.49
CA ILE A 167 -9.20 6.25 8.47
C ILE A 167 -10.53 5.72 9.00
N PHE A 168 -11.52 6.61 9.09
CA PHE A 168 -12.90 6.28 9.41
C PHE A 168 -13.71 6.17 8.12
N ILE A 169 -14.39 5.05 7.93
CA ILE A 169 -15.27 4.81 6.77
C ILE A 169 -16.68 4.58 7.27
N ILE A 170 -17.54 5.56 6.99
CA ILE A 170 -18.97 5.51 7.23
C ILE A 170 -19.61 4.78 6.05
N ASP A 171 -19.93 3.50 6.21
CA ASP A 171 -20.56 2.68 5.18
C ASP A 171 -22.07 2.91 5.19
N ILE A 172 -22.57 3.63 4.19
CA ILE A 172 -23.98 4.00 4.09
C ILE A 172 -24.84 2.78 3.74
N ASP A 173 -24.32 1.83 2.96
CA ASP A 173 -25.05 0.63 2.57
C ASP A 173 -25.21 -0.33 3.75
N LYS A 174 -24.18 -0.47 4.58
CA LYS A 174 -24.20 -1.33 5.77
C LYS A 174 -24.67 -0.64 7.04
N GLN A 175 -24.76 0.69 7.03
CA GLN A 175 -25.07 1.51 8.20
C GLN A 175 -24.13 1.25 9.37
N ASP A 176 -22.82 1.17 9.10
CA ASP A 176 -21.78 0.96 10.09
C ASP A 176 -20.58 1.90 9.89
N VAL A 177 -19.70 1.93 10.90
CA VAL A 177 -18.45 2.70 10.87
C VAL A 177 -17.28 1.73 10.99
N ASN A 178 -16.46 1.67 9.95
CA ASN A 178 -15.24 0.87 9.92
C ASN A 178 -14.04 1.79 10.19
N ILE A 179 -13.09 1.34 11.00
CA ILE A 179 -11.87 2.08 11.32
C ILE A 179 -10.64 1.29 10.92
N TYR A 180 -9.76 1.95 10.19
CA TYR A 180 -8.46 1.42 9.78
C TYR A 180 -7.34 2.24 10.42
N TYR A 181 -6.48 1.56 11.16
CA TYR A 181 -5.25 2.07 11.77
C TYR A 181 -4.21 0.95 11.79
N GLY A 182 -2.93 1.31 11.68
CA GLY A 182 -1.82 0.37 11.56
C GLY A 182 -1.39 -0.33 12.85
N GLU A 183 -1.51 0.35 13.99
CA GLU A 183 -1.07 -0.20 15.27
C GLU A 183 -2.01 -1.28 15.82
N GLU A 184 -1.53 -2.05 16.81
CA GLU A 184 -2.38 -3.00 17.55
C GLU A 184 -3.52 -2.30 18.30
N LYS A 185 -3.26 -1.08 18.79
CA LYS A 185 -4.21 -0.25 19.53
C LYS A 185 -4.41 1.07 18.80
N PHE A 186 -5.64 1.57 18.83
CA PHE A 186 -5.99 2.83 18.21
C PHE A 186 -5.24 3.99 18.86
N ASN A 187 -4.45 4.73 18.08
CA ASN A 187 -3.74 5.91 18.53
C ASN A 187 -4.51 7.18 18.14
N ARG A 188 -5.22 7.77 19.11
CA ARG A 188 -6.02 8.98 18.87
C ARG A 188 -5.20 10.22 18.47
N PHE A 189 -3.91 10.24 18.74
CA PHE A 189 -3.04 11.41 18.48
C PHE A 189 -2.58 11.52 17.02
N LYS A 190 -2.79 10.47 16.21
CA LYS A 190 -2.62 10.56 14.76
C LYS A 190 -3.67 11.48 14.16
N MET A 191 -3.35 12.01 12.97
CA MET A 191 -4.36 12.68 12.15
C MET A 191 -5.43 11.67 11.71
N ASN A 192 -6.67 12.11 11.76
CA ASN A 192 -7.84 11.30 11.44
C ASN A 192 -8.51 11.86 10.18
N ILE A 193 -8.92 10.97 9.29
CA ILE A 193 -9.74 11.32 8.14
C ILE A 193 -11.05 10.56 8.17
N PHE A 194 -12.09 11.19 7.65
CA PHE A 194 -13.43 10.62 7.59
C PHE A 194 -13.88 10.54 6.14
N LEU A 195 -14.33 9.36 5.73
CA LEU A 195 -14.80 9.05 4.39
C LEU A 195 -16.18 8.40 4.49
N THR A 196 -17.07 8.69 3.55
CA THR A 196 -18.28 7.87 3.35
C THR A 196 -18.06 6.87 2.24
N SER A 197 -18.60 5.67 2.41
CA SER A 197 -18.73 4.69 1.33
C SER A 197 -20.19 4.47 0.96
N TYR A 198 -20.50 4.54 -0.32
CA TYR A 198 -21.84 4.25 -0.84
C TYR A 198 -21.76 3.69 -2.26
N LYS A 199 -22.37 2.53 -2.49
CA LYS A 199 -22.33 1.77 -3.74
C LYS A 199 -20.89 1.55 -4.25
N GLY A 200 -19.98 1.31 -3.32
CA GLY A 200 -18.54 1.12 -3.56
C GLY A 200 -17.76 2.39 -3.88
N GLY A 201 -18.41 3.55 -4.03
CA GLY A 201 -17.74 4.84 -4.16
C GLY A 201 -17.32 5.41 -2.81
N PHE A 202 -16.27 6.23 -2.80
CA PHE A 202 -15.80 6.96 -1.63
C PHE A 202 -15.99 8.47 -1.83
N GLU A 203 -16.33 9.16 -0.75
CA GLU A 203 -16.38 10.62 -0.71
C GLU A 203 -15.78 11.11 0.62
N PRO A 204 -14.98 12.18 0.61
CA PRO A 204 -14.44 12.77 1.83
C PRO A 204 -15.52 13.50 2.65
N LEU A 205 -15.41 13.40 3.97
CA LEU A 205 -16.14 14.23 4.92
C LEU A 205 -15.26 15.39 5.38
N ILE A 206 -15.80 16.60 5.27
CA ILE A 206 -15.21 17.83 5.80
C ILE A 206 -16.04 18.23 7.02
N ILE A 207 -15.39 18.35 8.18
CA ILE A 207 -16.04 18.57 9.47
C ILE A 207 -15.62 19.95 9.97
N GLU A 208 -16.56 20.89 10.13
CA GLU A 208 -16.26 22.25 10.62
C GLU A 208 -15.19 23.00 9.76
N ASN A 209 -15.14 22.71 8.45
CA ASN A 209 -14.10 23.16 7.51
C ASN A 209 -12.70 22.56 7.75
N GLU A 210 -12.57 21.58 8.65
CA GLU A 210 -11.37 20.80 8.84
C GLU A 210 -11.39 19.53 7.97
N LYS A 211 -10.26 19.25 7.32
CA LYS A 211 -10.04 18.07 6.47
C LYS A 211 -9.29 16.96 7.22
N LEU A 212 -8.32 17.34 8.04
CA LEU A 212 -7.53 16.44 8.88
C LEU A 212 -7.91 16.72 10.33
N ILE A 213 -8.57 15.75 10.95
CA ILE A 213 -9.17 15.90 12.26
C ILE A 213 -8.16 15.47 13.34
N LYS A 214 -7.93 16.35 14.30
CA LYS A 214 -7.04 16.11 15.43
C LYS A 214 -7.80 15.58 16.64
N TYR A 215 -7.04 15.08 17.62
CA TYR A 215 -7.59 14.50 18.84
C TYR A 215 -8.36 15.50 19.73
N ASP A 216 -8.07 16.79 19.59
CA ASP A 216 -8.65 17.90 20.35
C ASP A 216 -9.85 18.55 19.63
N ASN A 217 -10.21 18.05 18.45
CA ASN A 217 -11.41 18.48 17.75
C ASN A 217 -12.66 18.04 18.55
N PRO A 218 -13.61 18.94 18.88
CA PRO A 218 -14.79 18.61 19.69
C PRO A 218 -15.67 17.50 19.11
N PHE A 219 -15.87 17.50 17.78
CA PHE A 219 -16.59 16.43 17.11
C PHE A 219 -15.87 15.09 17.31
N PHE A 220 -14.55 15.06 17.15
CA PHE A 220 -13.79 13.81 17.29
C PHE A 220 -13.82 13.26 18.71
N GLU A 221 -13.65 14.11 19.71
CA GLU A 221 -13.76 13.71 21.12
C GLU A 221 -15.14 13.11 21.42
N PHE A 222 -16.21 13.78 20.97
CA PHE A 222 -17.58 13.27 21.06
C PHE A 222 -17.73 11.92 20.33
N PHE A 223 -17.28 11.85 19.08
CA PHE A 223 -17.45 10.71 18.20
C PHE A 223 -16.80 9.45 18.79
N ILE A 224 -15.56 9.56 19.28
CA ILE A 224 -14.84 8.43 19.89
C ILE A 224 -15.47 8.03 21.22
N ASN A 225 -15.75 8.99 22.11
CA ASN A 225 -16.19 8.68 23.47
C ASN A 225 -17.58 8.04 23.51
N ASN A 226 -18.47 8.38 22.57
CA ASN A 226 -19.84 7.89 22.56
C ASN A 226 -20.06 6.66 21.68
N ASN A 227 -19.18 6.41 20.70
CA ASN A 227 -19.43 5.37 19.69
C ASN A 227 -18.37 4.25 19.65
N SER A 228 -17.36 4.28 20.53
CA SER A 228 -16.24 3.32 20.48
C SER A 228 -16.63 1.85 20.47
N ASP A 229 -17.71 1.47 21.17
CA ASP A 229 -18.22 0.10 21.23
C ASP A 229 -18.88 -0.37 19.91
N ASN A 230 -19.29 0.56 19.06
CA ASN A 230 -19.97 0.27 17.80
C ASN A 230 -19.03 0.22 16.59
N PHE A 231 -17.75 0.57 16.77
CA PHE A 231 -16.80 0.61 15.69
C PHE A 231 -16.36 -0.78 15.25
N LYS A 232 -16.38 -1.00 13.94
CA LYS A 232 -15.83 -2.20 13.31
C LYS A 232 -14.36 -1.98 13.02
N VAL A 233 -13.51 -2.86 13.53
CA VAL A 233 -12.09 -2.89 13.22
C VAL A 233 -11.74 -4.20 12.52
N LEU A 234 -10.59 -4.21 11.85
CA LEU A 234 -10.12 -5.36 11.09
C LEU A 234 -10.10 -6.66 11.94
N LYS A 235 -10.65 -7.74 11.36
CA LYS A 235 -10.66 -9.12 11.91
C LYS A 235 -11.44 -9.31 13.23
N ASP A 236 -12.57 -8.64 13.38
CA ASP A 236 -13.44 -8.79 14.57
C ASP A 236 -12.69 -8.54 15.89
N LYS A 237 -11.60 -7.76 15.84
CA LYS A 237 -10.94 -7.30 17.05
C LYS A 237 -11.86 -6.32 17.77
N GLU A 238 -11.67 -6.16 19.05
CA GLU A 238 -12.31 -5.08 19.80
C GLU A 238 -11.52 -3.79 19.55
N PHE A 239 -12.23 -2.67 19.36
CA PHE A 239 -11.60 -1.36 19.36
C PHE A 239 -10.97 -1.09 20.73
N LYS A 240 -9.65 -0.87 20.76
CA LYS A 240 -8.90 -0.59 22.00
C LYS A 240 -8.12 0.68 21.87
N LEU A 241 -8.47 1.67 22.68
CA LEU A 241 -7.72 2.91 22.80
C LEU A 241 -6.33 2.60 23.38
N GLY A 242 -5.28 3.10 22.72
CA GLY A 242 -3.90 2.93 23.13
C GLY A 242 -3.14 4.25 23.20
N SER A 243 -2.00 4.20 23.88
CA SER A 243 -0.99 5.24 23.79
C SER A 243 0.06 4.82 22.77
N GLU A 244 0.54 5.76 21.98
CA GLU A 244 1.63 5.52 21.06
C GLU A 244 2.91 5.16 21.81
N ASN A 245 3.62 4.13 21.34
CA ASN A 245 4.95 3.87 21.84
C ASN A 245 5.94 4.87 21.22
N LEU A 246 6.27 5.91 21.97
CA LEU A 246 7.20 6.96 21.53
C LEU A 246 8.63 6.44 21.30
N SER A 247 8.99 5.26 21.83
CA SER A 247 10.33 4.69 21.64
C SER A 247 10.64 4.42 20.17
N LYS A 248 9.63 4.26 19.31
CA LYS A 248 9.82 4.05 17.86
C LYS A 248 10.38 5.28 17.13
N TYR A 249 10.30 6.47 17.73
CA TYR A 249 10.83 7.71 17.17
C TYR A 249 12.21 8.07 17.70
N ILE A 250 12.67 7.38 18.75
CA ILE A 250 14.01 7.58 19.30
C ILE A 250 14.95 6.72 18.46
N PRO A 251 15.91 7.31 17.74
CA PRO A 251 16.93 6.53 17.06
C PRO A 251 17.65 5.68 18.12
N THR A 252 17.46 4.36 18.08
CA THR A 252 18.33 3.47 18.83
C THR A 252 19.72 3.66 18.25
N GLU A 253 20.60 4.36 18.99
CA GLU A 253 22.03 4.28 18.76
C GLU A 253 22.36 2.79 18.79
N THR A 254 22.59 2.20 17.62
CA THR A 254 23.24 0.91 17.52
C THR A 254 24.61 1.12 18.13
N VAL A 255 24.72 0.84 19.42
CA VAL A 255 26.02 0.64 20.08
C VAL A 255 26.64 -0.50 19.29
N GLU A 256 27.57 -0.15 18.39
CA GLU A 256 28.46 -1.12 17.79
C GLU A 256 29.16 -1.80 18.96
N GLU A 257 28.67 -2.97 19.34
CA GLU A 257 29.37 -3.86 20.24
C GLU A 257 30.74 -4.09 19.61
N THR A 258 31.71 -3.32 20.08
CA THR A 258 33.12 -3.52 19.79
C THR A 258 33.43 -4.86 20.41
N SER A 259 33.35 -5.92 19.61
CA SER A 259 33.69 -7.27 20.00
C SER A 259 35.13 -7.24 20.50
N LYS A 260 35.28 -7.21 21.83
CA LYS A 260 36.53 -7.59 22.47
C LYS A 260 36.77 -9.03 22.07
N GLU A 261 37.73 -9.23 21.18
CA GLU A 261 38.36 -10.52 20.94
C GLU A 261 38.97 -11.00 22.27
N GLU A 262 38.20 -11.73 23.05
CA GLU A 262 38.74 -12.62 24.06
C GLU A 262 39.13 -13.93 23.38
N ILE A 263 40.43 -14.04 23.10
CA ILE A 263 41.11 -15.29 22.79
C ILE A 263 40.86 -16.26 23.95
N SER A 264 40.04 -17.28 23.74
CA SER A 264 40.01 -18.47 24.59
C SER A 264 40.20 -19.72 23.75
N LYS A 265 41.16 -20.52 24.19
CA LYS A 265 41.62 -21.78 23.59
C LYS A 265 40.61 -22.88 23.82
N ASP A 266 40.55 -23.77 22.83
CA ASP A 266 40.12 -25.17 22.83
C ASP A 266 39.52 -25.74 24.12
N GLU A 267 38.31 -26.29 24.02
CA GLU A 267 38.10 -27.73 24.28
C GLU A 267 36.76 -28.24 23.74
N ASN A 268 36.78 -29.50 23.32
CA ASN A 268 35.73 -30.27 22.66
C ASN A 268 34.42 -30.36 23.45
N SER A 269 33.28 -30.16 22.78
CA SER A 269 32.08 -30.96 23.05
C SER A 269 31.14 -31.02 21.86
N GLU A 270 30.81 -32.25 21.47
CA GLU A 270 29.85 -32.65 20.44
C GLU A 270 28.48 -31.97 20.62
N VAL A 271 27.97 -31.34 19.56
CA VAL A 271 26.57 -30.89 19.48
C VAL A 271 25.88 -31.61 18.33
N SER A 272 24.88 -32.38 18.69
CA SER A 272 23.94 -33.07 17.81
C SER A 272 23.17 -32.08 16.95
N ASN A 273 23.25 -32.26 15.63
CA ASN A 273 22.41 -31.58 14.65
C ASN A 273 20.95 -32.01 14.80
N LYS A 274 20.07 -31.06 15.11
CA LYS A 274 18.64 -31.14 14.83
C LYS A 274 18.20 -29.80 14.22
N PHE A 275 18.43 -29.66 12.92
CA PHE A 275 17.87 -28.62 12.09
C PHE A 275 16.69 -29.25 11.36
N ASP A 276 15.47 -28.92 11.80
CA ASP A 276 14.27 -29.16 11.01
C ASP A 276 14.16 -28.04 9.96
N GLU A 277 14.14 -28.46 8.71
CA GLU A 277 13.85 -27.68 7.51
C GLU A 277 12.41 -27.14 7.55
N ILE A 278 12.25 -25.82 7.49
CA ILE A 278 11.14 -25.20 6.76
C ILE A 278 11.74 -24.06 5.92
N LEU A 279 12.00 -24.38 4.65
CA LEU A 279 12.51 -23.46 3.63
C LEU A 279 11.38 -23.22 2.60
N ASP A 280 10.42 -22.37 2.97
CA ASP A 280 9.52 -21.75 2.00
C ASP A 280 10.26 -20.58 1.35
N THR A 281 10.96 -20.87 0.24
CA THR A 281 11.42 -19.84 -0.70
C THR A 281 10.56 -19.90 -1.96
N GLU A 282 9.43 -19.19 -1.92
CA GLU A 282 8.76 -18.73 -3.13
C GLU A 282 9.58 -17.57 -3.71
N LEU A 283 10.22 -17.82 -4.85
CA LEU A 283 10.99 -16.83 -5.60
C LEU A 283 10.01 -16.07 -6.52
N ASP A 284 9.73 -14.82 -6.15
CA ASP A 284 8.97 -13.83 -6.92
C ASP A 284 9.63 -13.58 -8.29
N ASP A 285 8.81 -13.73 -9.34
CA ASP A 285 9.12 -13.37 -10.72
C ASP A 285 9.29 -11.85 -10.87
N SER A 286 10.46 -11.43 -11.36
CA SER A 286 10.66 -10.08 -11.91
C SER A 286 11.11 -10.20 -13.36
N ASP A 287 10.19 -9.97 -14.30
CA ASP A 287 10.51 -9.76 -15.71
C ASP A 287 11.26 -8.44 -15.87
N SER A 288 12.55 -8.52 -16.14
CA SER A 288 13.35 -7.41 -16.66
C SER A 288 13.87 -7.83 -18.03
N VAL A 289 13.21 -7.34 -19.08
CA VAL A 289 13.67 -7.44 -20.46
C VAL A 289 14.59 -6.26 -20.73
N CYS A 290 15.88 -6.52 -20.90
CA CYS A 290 16.86 -5.51 -21.31
C CYS A 290 17.21 -5.79 -22.78
N SER A 291 16.53 -5.13 -23.71
CA SER A 291 16.89 -5.13 -25.13
C SER A 291 17.75 -3.91 -25.44
N ALA A 292 19.05 -4.10 -25.63
CA ALA A 292 19.91 -3.11 -26.28
C ALA A 292 20.02 -3.50 -27.76
N LEU A 293 19.62 -2.60 -28.65
CA LEU A 293 19.84 -2.71 -30.09
C LEU A 293 21.27 -2.25 -30.40
N THR A 294 22.07 -3.12 -31.00
CA THR A 294 23.20 -2.74 -31.85
C THR A 294 23.29 -3.71 -33.02
N GLU A 295 23.42 -3.13 -34.20
CA GLU A 295 23.47 -3.79 -35.50
C GLU A 295 24.81 -4.51 -35.75
N GLU A 296 24.74 -5.55 -36.58
CA GLU A 296 25.81 -6.22 -37.33
C GLU A 296 26.91 -6.96 -36.55
N ASN A 297 26.58 -8.17 -36.10
CA ASN A 297 27.45 -9.36 -36.19
C ASN A 297 26.57 -10.63 -36.14
N ASP A 298 26.90 -11.65 -36.94
CA ASP A 298 26.24 -12.98 -37.01
C ASP A 298 26.47 -13.83 -35.72
N GLU A 299 26.39 -13.20 -34.56
CA GLU A 299 26.42 -13.88 -33.28
C GLU A 299 25.00 -14.31 -32.90
N THR A 300 24.80 -15.62 -32.78
CA THR A 300 23.53 -16.18 -32.32
C THR A 300 23.22 -15.67 -30.92
N PHE A 301 22.36 -14.66 -30.84
CA PHE A 301 21.88 -14.10 -29.58
C PHE A 301 21.11 -15.15 -28.80
N ILE A 302 21.54 -15.44 -27.57
CA ILE A 302 20.86 -16.39 -26.69
C ILE A 302 19.78 -15.63 -25.93
N GLU A 303 18.52 -15.82 -26.33
CA GLU A 303 17.37 -15.24 -25.61
C GLU A 303 17.12 -16.01 -24.31
N VAL A 304 17.43 -15.40 -23.17
CA VAL A 304 17.21 -15.97 -21.84
C VAL A 304 16.43 -15.01 -20.94
N ASN A 305 15.44 -15.56 -20.22
CA ASN A 305 14.65 -14.83 -19.22
C ASN A 305 14.76 -15.52 -17.85
N MET A 306 14.86 -14.74 -16.77
CA MET A 306 14.80 -15.22 -15.38
C MET A 306 13.49 -15.92 -15.04
N SER A 307 12.40 -15.78 -15.80
CA SER A 307 11.18 -16.57 -15.62
C SER A 307 11.31 -18.01 -16.13
N MET A 308 12.31 -18.34 -16.95
CA MET A 308 12.48 -19.70 -17.48
C MET A 308 12.74 -20.73 -16.38
N THR A 309 12.21 -21.94 -16.55
CA THR A 309 12.48 -23.05 -15.62
C THR A 309 13.93 -23.50 -15.69
N VAL A 310 14.46 -24.06 -14.60
CA VAL A 310 15.85 -24.57 -14.55
C VAL A 310 16.12 -25.59 -15.67
N LYS A 311 15.13 -26.44 -15.99
CA LYS A 311 15.25 -27.43 -17.08
C LYS A 311 15.45 -26.76 -18.44
N LYS A 312 14.69 -25.70 -18.74
CA LYS A 312 14.81 -24.95 -20.00
C LYS A 312 16.15 -24.22 -20.10
N LEU A 313 16.61 -23.62 -19.01
CA LEU A 313 17.94 -23.00 -18.95
C LEU A 313 19.08 -24.02 -19.13
N GLN A 314 18.94 -25.23 -18.57
CA GLN A 314 19.89 -26.33 -18.79
C GLN A 314 19.91 -26.82 -20.23
N GLU A 315 18.75 -26.88 -20.89
CA GLU A 315 18.64 -27.26 -22.31
C GLU A 315 19.35 -26.24 -23.21
N ILE A 316 19.08 -24.94 -23.00
CA ILE A 316 19.75 -23.85 -23.71
C ILE A 316 21.27 -23.92 -23.44
N ALA A 317 21.69 -24.04 -22.18
CA ALA A 317 23.11 -24.15 -21.83
C ALA A 317 23.81 -25.32 -22.55
N LYS A 318 23.16 -26.49 -22.62
CA LYS A 318 23.70 -27.65 -23.37
C LYS A 318 23.82 -27.37 -24.86
N ASN A 319 22.81 -26.74 -25.48
CA ASN A 319 22.82 -26.40 -26.90
C ASN A 319 23.96 -25.43 -27.25
N HIS A 320 24.41 -24.61 -26.29
CA HIS A 320 25.54 -23.69 -26.43
C HIS A 320 26.86 -24.22 -25.82
N ASN A 321 26.96 -25.52 -25.53
CA ASN A 321 28.14 -26.17 -24.96
C ASN A 321 28.63 -25.54 -23.63
N ILE A 322 27.72 -25.06 -22.79
CA ILE A 322 28.00 -24.54 -21.45
C ILE A 322 27.87 -25.67 -20.43
N ASP A 323 28.89 -25.87 -19.58
CA ASP A 323 28.85 -26.87 -18.52
C ASP A 323 27.78 -26.51 -17.46
N ILE A 324 26.86 -27.45 -17.24
CA ILE A 324 25.76 -27.32 -16.28
C ILE A 324 26.07 -27.94 -14.91
N THR A 325 27.25 -28.53 -14.73
CA THR A 325 27.64 -29.15 -13.47
C THR A 325 28.34 -28.14 -12.53
N ALA A 326 28.06 -28.26 -11.25
CA ALA A 326 28.64 -27.44 -10.17
C ALA A 326 29.59 -28.25 -9.27
N GLY A 327 29.74 -29.55 -9.53
CA GLY A 327 30.58 -30.47 -8.77
C GLY A 327 29.92 -31.84 -8.57
N ILE A 328 30.44 -32.62 -7.63
CA ILE A 328 29.95 -33.94 -7.26
C ILE A 328 29.52 -33.91 -5.80
N LEU A 329 28.32 -34.42 -5.50
CA LEU A 329 27.81 -34.55 -4.13
C LEU A 329 28.55 -35.67 -3.38
N LYS A 330 28.49 -35.67 -2.04
CA LYS A 330 29.12 -36.70 -1.19
C LYS A 330 28.71 -38.15 -1.53
N ASN A 331 27.57 -38.33 -2.19
CA ASN A 331 27.07 -39.62 -2.65
C ASN A 331 27.48 -39.99 -4.10
N GLY A 332 28.41 -39.23 -4.71
CA GLY A 332 28.91 -39.47 -6.06
C GLY A 332 27.99 -38.98 -7.18
N LYS A 333 26.81 -38.42 -6.88
CA LYS A 333 25.91 -37.85 -7.91
C LYS A 333 26.36 -36.45 -8.33
N SER A 334 26.18 -36.11 -9.60
CA SER A 334 26.46 -34.76 -10.10
C SER A 334 25.57 -33.72 -9.42
N LYS A 335 26.18 -32.64 -8.92
CA LYS A 335 25.50 -31.43 -8.47
C LYS A 335 25.33 -30.52 -9.69
N TYR A 336 24.11 -30.07 -9.97
CA TYR A 336 23.85 -29.13 -11.06
C TYR A 336 23.95 -27.68 -10.58
N LYS A 337 24.31 -26.78 -11.51
CA LYS A 337 24.29 -25.33 -11.28
C LYS A 337 22.86 -24.86 -11.00
N THR A 338 22.74 -23.88 -10.12
CA THR A 338 21.49 -23.20 -9.75
C THR A 338 20.96 -22.34 -10.91
N LYS A 339 19.69 -21.94 -10.84
CA LYS A 339 19.04 -21.05 -11.81
C LYS A 339 19.85 -19.77 -12.08
N LYS A 340 20.32 -19.13 -11.01
CA LYS A 340 21.10 -17.89 -11.06
C LYS A 340 22.47 -18.08 -11.71
N GLU A 341 23.15 -19.19 -11.42
CA GLU A 341 24.45 -19.52 -12.02
C GLU A 341 24.31 -19.78 -13.53
N LEU A 342 23.29 -20.55 -13.94
CA LEU A 342 23.01 -20.82 -15.35
C LEU A 342 22.65 -19.55 -16.11
N PHE A 343 21.76 -18.72 -15.55
CA PHE A 343 21.38 -17.44 -16.15
C PHE A 343 22.58 -16.51 -16.32
N THR A 344 23.44 -16.41 -15.30
CA THR A 344 24.65 -15.58 -15.35
C THR A 344 25.63 -16.06 -16.43
N LEU A 345 25.80 -17.39 -16.59
CA LEU A 345 26.67 -17.96 -17.62
C LEU A 345 26.13 -17.75 -19.03
N LEU A 346 24.81 -17.84 -19.20
CA LEU A 346 24.14 -17.62 -20.49
C LEU A 346 24.21 -16.15 -20.92
N ILE A 347 24.03 -15.21 -19.98
CA ILE A 347 24.22 -13.79 -20.27
C ILE A 347 25.66 -13.46 -20.62
N LYS A 348 26.65 -14.05 -19.94
CA LYS A 348 28.08 -13.82 -20.23
C LYS A 348 28.54 -14.41 -21.56
N LYS A 349 27.74 -15.29 -22.17
CA LYS A 349 28.04 -15.94 -23.44
C LYS A 349 27.54 -15.13 -24.63
N ASN A 350 26.48 -14.35 -24.42
CA ASN A 350 26.16 -13.17 -25.22
C ASN A 350 27.23 -12.09 -24.96
#